data_AF-A0A930SU44-F1
#
_entry.id   AF-A0A930SU44-F1
#
_cell.length_a   1.000
_cell.length_b   1.000
_cell.length_c   1.000
_cell.angle_alpha   90.00
_cell.angle_beta   90.00
_cell.angle_gamma   90.00
#
_symmetry.space_group_name_H-M   'P 1'
#
loop_
_entity.id
_entity.type
_entity.pdbx_description
1 polymer ?
#
loop_
_entity_poly.entity_id
_entity_poly.type
_entity_poly.pdbx_seq_one_letter_code
_entity_poly.pdbx_strand_id
1 'polypeptide(L)'
;MSLGSDSPLRGLSPSPFTAGALPPLRPAAAQAALQLNTVSQLLQARGDSGWHLKLNQPQDKSQAESMLAQFQSFLSQNPQLLEQISELPHGQALLESLEAAASGQLNGQHVSALQSFLVYTAGIDIGYGNSQGIDGLLGPRTLGGLQSFFAQLQQVDSPEASQSYLSNLELNYTEPQQSALPYLSLFGDESTAAGSLYKRSPYHRDDLFVPAFGMAAYHESGVFRKPSDPYAAGAISRPRRRQDLGGKSYGTYQFQSSVYPDGSQSGNPQRSTLGRFVNWPGNPFGAELKAAASRHGLASGGFDQVWQQLARQRNKDFGEAQQAFLLHERQQQVERFMDRARLSPEVRQDPRIVDMIMGTTNHVGGLADRAADHLASLQRGGSLSANEIGRALAEYKEARIASWFRSSPGAWNGLRNRFQDERTMFA
;
A
#
# COMPACT_ATOMS: atom_id res chain seq x y z
N MET A 1 17.80 -14.97 95.63
CA MET A 1 19.02 -14.97 94.81
C MET A 1 18.59 -14.45 93.44
N SER A 2 18.60 -13.15 93.16
CA SER A 2 19.73 -12.20 93.00
C SER A 2 20.44 -12.33 91.64
N LEU A 3 20.22 -11.29 90.80
CA LEU A 3 21.06 -10.72 89.71
C LEU A 3 21.21 -11.54 88.40
N GLY A 4 21.22 -10.97 87.19
CA GLY A 4 21.33 -9.58 86.71
C GLY A 4 20.98 -9.50 85.20
N SER A 5 20.64 -8.32 84.67
CA SER A 5 21.49 -7.41 83.87
C SER A 5 21.82 -7.96 82.46
N ASP A 6 21.74 -7.28 81.33
CA ASP A 6 21.42 -5.91 80.93
C ASP A 6 21.24 -5.97 79.39
N SER A 7 20.30 -5.21 78.84
CA SER A 7 20.20 -4.98 77.38
C SER A 7 20.57 -3.53 77.08
N PRO A 8 21.56 -3.25 76.22
CA PRO A 8 21.84 -1.88 75.82
C PRO A 8 20.92 -1.46 74.67
N LEU A 9 20.08 -0.47 74.98
CA LEU A 9 19.45 0.43 74.02
C LEU A 9 20.54 1.25 73.30
N ARG A 10 20.70 1.06 71.99
CA ARG A 10 21.34 2.04 71.12
C ARG A 10 20.25 2.86 70.43
N GLY A 11 20.20 4.13 70.80
CA GLY A 11 19.35 5.14 70.19
C GLY A 11 19.75 5.41 68.75
N LEU A 12 18.73 5.48 67.88
CA LEU A 12 18.79 6.19 66.62
C LEU A 12 18.05 7.51 66.83
N SER A 13 18.80 8.60 66.79
CA SER A 13 18.29 9.97 66.75
C SER A 13 17.39 10.16 65.53
N PRO A 14 16.21 10.80 65.67
CA PRO A 14 15.45 11.25 64.52
C PRO A 14 16.17 12.44 63.88
N SER A 15 16.65 12.27 62.65
CA SER A 15 17.07 13.40 61.82
C SER A 15 15.87 14.34 61.61
N PRO A 16 16.03 15.65 61.80
CA PRO A 16 14.98 16.60 61.43
C PRO A 16 14.84 16.61 59.91
N PHE A 17 13.70 16.14 59.41
CA PHE A 17 13.27 16.40 58.05
C PHE A 17 13.09 17.92 57.90
N THR A 18 14.09 18.58 57.33
CA THR A 18 13.93 19.89 56.72
C THR A 18 12.87 19.76 55.63
N ALA A 19 11.72 20.39 55.85
CA ALA A 19 10.71 20.63 54.82
C ALA A 19 11.35 21.50 53.74
N GLY A 20 11.95 20.84 52.73
CA GLY A 20 12.33 21.48 51.49
C GLY A 20 11.04 21.95 50.82
N ALA A 21 10.85 23.26 50.80
CA ALA A 21 9.83 23.90 49.99
C ALA A 21 9.92 23.32 48.57
N LEU A 22 8.84 22.69 48.12
CA LEU A 22 8.71 22.24 46.74
C LEU A 22 9.04 23.46 45.85
N PRO A 23 9.93 23.31 44.85
CA PRO A 23 10.13 24.36 43.88
C PRO A 23 8.76 24.70 43.27
N PRO A 24 8.45 25.99 43.07
CA PRO A 24 7.17 26.38 42.50
C PRO A 24 6.98 25.62 41.19
N LEU A 25 5.77 25.04 41.04
CA LEU A 25 5.24 24.54 39.77
C LEU A 25 5.71 25.49 38.66
N ARG A 26 6.51 24.97 37.73
CA ARG A 26 7.03 25.73 36.60
C ARG A 26 5.87 26.54 36.00
N PRO A 27 5.99 27.87 35.91
CA PRO A 27 4.97 28.67 35.28
C PRO A 27 4.94 28.28 33.81
N ALA A 28 3.74 27.92 33.34
CA ALA A 28 3.29 28.06 31.96
C ALA A 28 4.44 28.14 30.92
N ALA A 29 4.95 26.98 30.49
CA ALA A 29 5.12 26.85 29.06
C ALA A 29 3.70 26.96 28.53
N ALA A 30 3.27 28.19 28.22
CA ALA A 30 2.06 28.45 27.50
C ALA A 30 2.24 27.65 26.20
N GLN A 31 1.73 26.43 26.20
CA GLN A 31 1.61 25.62 25.01
C GLN A 31 0.93 26.56 24.03
N ALA A 32 1.67 26.98 23.00
CA ALA A 32 1.07 27.62 21.86
C ALA A 32 0.20 26.54 21.25
N ALA A 33 -1.00 26.36 21.82
CA ALA A 33 -2.00 25.43 21.34
C ALA A 33 -2.14 25.79 19.88
N LEU A 34 -1.76 24.85 19.02
CA LEU A 34 -1.70 25.06 17.59
C LEU A 34 -3.09 25.58 17.23
N GLN A 35 -3.15 26.81 16.71
CA GLN A 35 -4.41 27.43 16.34
C GLN A 35 -4.90 26.79 15.02
N LEU A 36 -5.10 25.47 15.08
CA LEU A 36 -5.77 24.61 14.09
C LEU A 36 -7.17 25.11 13.71
N ASN A 37 -7.64 26.14 14.41
CA ASN A 37 -8.81 26.93 14.10
C ASN A 37 -8.89 27.34 12.63
N THR A 38 -7.79 27.69 11.94
CA THR A 38 -7.86 28.06 10.51
C THR A 38 -8.24 26.88 9.62
N VAL A 39 -7.66 25.70 9.85
CA VAL A 39 -8.01 24.48 9.12
C VAL A 39 -9.46 24.10 9.41
N SER A 40 -9.85 24.11 10.69
CA SER A 40 -11.22 23.81 11.10
C SER A 40 -12.24 24.82 10.57
N GLN A 41 -11.93 26.11 10.54
CA GLN A 41 -12.78 27.15 9.96
C GLN A 41 -12.94 26.97 8.46
N LEU A 42 -11.89 26.60 7.73
CA LEU A 42 -11.97 26.33 6.29
C LEU A 42 -12.83 25.09 6.01
N LEU A 43 -12.63 24.03 6.78
CA LEU A 43 -13.44 22.81 6.70
C LEU A 43 -14.92 23.10 6.98
N GLN A 44 -15.20 23.91 8.01
CA GLN A 44 -16.56 24.34 8.35
C GLN A 44 -17.19 25.25 7.28
N ALA A 45 -16.42 26.20 6.73
CA ALA A 45 -16.92 27.17 5.76
C ALA A 45 -17.23 26.55 4.39
N ARG A 46 -16.47 25.54 3.97
CA ARG A 46 -16.62 24.90 2.65
C ARG A 46 -17.35 23.55 2.70
N GLY A 47 -17.55 22.99 3.89
CA GLY A 47 -18.13 21.65 4.08
C GLY A 47 -17.24 20.52 3.55
N ASP A 48 -17.72 19.28 3.68
CA ASP A 48 -16.99 18.06 3.29
C ASP A 48 -17.09 17.71 1.78
N SER A 49 -17.75 18.55 0.97
CA SER A 49 -18.09 18.19 -0.41
C SER A 49 -16.94 18.41 -1.39
N GLY A 50 -16.06 17.42 -1.53
CA GLY A 50 -15.27 17.11 -2.74
C GLY A 50 -14.37 18.20 -3.32
N TRP A 51 -14.15 19.30 -2.60
CA TRP A 51 -13.29 20.39 -3.05
C TRP A 51 -11.82 20.07 -2.75
N HIS A 52 -10.94 20.72 -3.51
CA HIS A 52 -9.51 20.72 -3.25
C HIS A 52 -8.97 22.12 -3.60
N LEU A 53 -7.88 22.51 -2.95
CA LEU A 53 -7.15 23.72 -3.29
C LEU A 53 -6.38 23.49 -4.59
N LYS A 54 -6.58 24.39 -5.54
CA LYS A 54 -5.89 24.34 -6.83
C LYS A 54 -4.54 25.01 -6.68
N LEU A 55 -3.47 24.24 -6.46
CA LEU A 55 -2.13 24.78 -6.22
C LEU A 55 -1.54 25.59 -7.40
N ASN A 56 -2.17 25.53 -8.58
CA ASN A 56 -1.83 26.40 -9.71
C ASN A 56 -2.52 27.78 -9.67
N GLN A 57 -3.46 28.00 -8.73
CA GLN A 57 -4.08 29.29 -8.48
C GLN A 57 -3.35 29.96 -7.31
N PRO A 58 -2.79 31.18 -7.48
CA PRO A 58 -1.99 31.83 -6.44
C PRO A 58 -2.70 31.99 -5.08
N GLN A 59 -4.00 32.28 -5.09
CA GLN A 59 -4.80 32.44 -3.87
C GLN A 59 -4.95 31.12 -3.11
N ASP A 60 -5.33 30.03 -3.79
CA ASP A 60 -5.47 28.70 -3.19
C ASP A 60 -4.11 28.16 -2.70
N LYS A 61 -3.03 28.39 -3.47
CA LYS A 61 -1.67 28.01 -3.09
C LYS A 61 -1.22 28.75 -1.84
N SER A 62 -1.37 30.07 -1.79
CA SER A 62 -1.02 30.87 -0.61
C SER A 62 -1.84 30.44 0.62
N GLN A 63 -3.12 30.13 0.44
CA GLN A 63 -3.96 29.58 1.51
C GLN A 63 -3.45 28.22 2.01
N ALA A 64 -3.12 27.30 1.11
CA ALA A 64 -2.54 25.99 1.43
C ALA A 64 -1.23 26.13 2.22
N GLU A 65 -0.33 26.98 1.74
CA GLU A 65 0.97 27.27 2.36
C GLU A 65 0.80 27.84 3.77
N SER A 66 -0.09 28.81 3.94
CA SER A 66 -0.38 29.38 5.25
C SER A 66 -0.89 28.34 6.25
N MET A 67 -1.73 27.39 5.83
CA MET A 67 -2.22 26.32 6.71
C MET A 67 -1.12 25.33 7.07
N LEU A 68 -0.35 24.86 6.08
CA LEU A 68 0.70 23.88 6.31
C LEU A 68 1.88 24.44 7.12
N ALA A 69 2.19 25.74 6.97
CA ALA A 69 3.21 26.42 7.75
C ALA A 69 2.92 26.40 9.27
N GLN A 70 1.66 26.23 9.68
CA GLN A 70 1.32 26.10 11.11
C GLN A 70 1.84 24.79 11.71
N PHE A 71 1.77 23.69 10.95
CA PHE A 71 2.34 22.41 11.37
C PHE A 71 3.87 22.47 11.42
N GLN A 72 4.51 23.13 10.45
CA GLN A 72 5.94 23.38 10.47
C GLN A 72 6.34 24.18 11.72
N SER A 73 5.60 25.26 12.02
CA SER A 73 5.92 26.13 13.15
C SER A 73 5.81 25.36 14.47
N PHE A 74 4.86 24.43 14.57
CA PHE A 74 4.75 23.55 15.72
C PHE A 74 5.95 22.60 15.83
N LEU A 75 6.38 21.96 14.74
CA LEU A 75 7.56 21.09 14.78
C LEU A 75 8.84 21.86 15.12
N SER A 76 8.98 23.10 14.62
CA SER A 76 10.13 23.96 14.95
C SER A 76 10.20 24.33 16.44
N GLN A 77 9.06 24.38 17.12
CA GLN A 77 8.98 24.58 18.57
C GLN A 77 9.20 23.29 19.35
N ASN A 78 9.16 22.13 18.69
CA ASN A 78 9.29 20.80 19.28
C ASN A 78 10.37 19.97 18.55
N PRO A 79 11.66 20.35 18.66
CA PRO A 79 12.74 19.73 17.87
C PRO A 79 12.89 18.23 18.10
N GLN A 80 12.53 17.71 19.29
CA GLN A 80 12.52 16.27 19.56
C GLN A 80 11.48 15.53 18.71
N LEU A 81 10.30 16.10 18.49
CA LEU A 81 9.29 15.51 17.62
C LEU A 81 9.74 15.53 16.16
N LEU A 82 10.47 16.58 15.76
CA LEU A 82 11.03 16.67 14.41
C LEU A 82 11.99 15.50 14.14
N GLU A 83 12.93 15.24 15.05
CA GLU A 83 13.86 14.11 14.97
C GLU A 83 13.13 12.77 15.01
N GLN A 84 12.17 12.59 15.92
CA GLN A 84 11.41 11.33 15.97
C GLN A 84 10.57 11.08 14.72
N ILE A 85 9.99 12.14 14.13
CA ILE A 85 9.25 12.03 12.88
C ILE A 85 10.20 11.70 11.73
N SER A 86 11.42 12.26 11.66
CA SER A 86 12.35 11.97 10.56
C SER A 86 12.74 10.50 10.47
N GLU A 87 12.77 9.79 11.59
CA GLU A 87 13.06 8.35 11.64
C GLU A 87 11.90 7.47 11.15
N LEU A 88 10.67 8.00 11.11
CA LEU A 88 9.52 7.24 10.64
C LEU A 88 9.56 6.99 9.13
N PRO A 89 8.95 5.89 8.64
CA PRO A 89 8.65 5.73 7.22
C PRO A 89 7.96 6.98 6.66
N HIS A 90 8.42 7.51 5.53
CA HIS A 90 7.90 8.74 4.92
C HIS A 90 7.99 10.03 5.78
N GLY A 91 8.60 9.97 6.97
CA GLY A 91 8.70 11.09 7.90
C GLY A 91 9.51 12.24 7.34
N GLN A 92 10.69 11.97 6.79
CA GLN A 92 11.50 12.98 6.10
C GLN A 92 10.73 13.69 4.97
N ALA A 93 9.95 12.95 4.18
CA ALA A 93 9.16 13.52 3.09
C ALA A 93 8.00 14.40 3.59
N LEU A 94 7.40 14.07 4.74
CA LEU A 94 6.46 14.95 5.46
C LEU A 94 7.16 16.25 5.85
N LEU A 95 8.33 16.18 6.48
CA LEU A 95 9.08 17.34 6.96
C LEU A 95 9.45 18.28 5.81
N GLU A 96 10.01 17.74 4.72
CA GLU A 96 10.35 18.49 3.51
C GLU A 96 9.12 19.16 2.89
N SER A 97 7.97 18.49 2.88
CA SER A 97 6.72 19.04 2.35
C SER A 97 6.18 20.20 3.19
N LEU A 98 6.32 20.12 4.52
CA LEU A 98 5.95 21.21 5.43
C LEU A 98 6.91 22.40 5.32
N GLU A 99 8.20 22.16 5.16
CA GLU A 99 9.20 23.20 4.91
C GLU A 99 8.97 23.89 3.55
N ALA A 100 8.71 23.12 2.49
CA ALA A 100 8.36 23.65 1.18
C ALA A 100 7.09 24.52 1.24
N ALA A 101 6.13 24.16 2.09
CA ALA A 101 4.96 25.00 2.30
C ALA A 101 5.29 26.31 3.01
N ALA A 102 6.14 26.26 4.05
CA ALA A 102 6.58 27.46 4.78
C ALA A 102 7.42 28.41 3.92
N SER A 103 8.11 27.90 2.88
CA SER A 103 8.95 28.67 1.98
C SER A 103 8.28 29.13 0.67
N GLY A 104 6.97 28.87 0.48
CA GLY A 104 6.26 29.27 -0.74
C GLY A 104 6.47 28.34 -1.94
N GLN A 105 7.03 27.15 -1.71
CA GLN A 105 7.42 26.17 -2.72
C GLN A 105 6.47 24.97 -2.81
N LEU A 106 5.26 25.06 -2.23
CA LEU A 106 4.31 23.96 -2.24
C LEU A 106 3.90 23.58 -3.68
N ASN A 107 3.83 22.29 -3.96
CA ASN A 107 3.41 21.72 -5.25
C ASN A 107 2.70 20.36 -5.04
N GLY A 108 2.23 19.72 -6.12
CA GLY A 108 1.50 18.46 -6.03
C GLY A 108 2.32 17.27 -5.52
N GLN A 109 3.65 17.23 -5.75
CA GLN A 109 4.51 16.16 -5.22
C GLN A 109 4.61 16.25 -3.69
N HIS A 110 4.75 17.45 -3.15
CA HIS A 110 4.71 17.69 -1.70
C HIS A 110 3.38 17.23 -1.11
N VAL A 111 2.24 17.52 -1.76
CA VAL A 111 0.94 17.02 -1.29
C VAL A 111 0.87 15.50 -1.30
N SER A 112 1.35 14.84 -2.36
CA SER A 112 1.39 13.37 -2.42
C SER A 112 2.27 12.77 -1.31
N ALA A 113 3.37 13.43 -0.94
CA ALA A 113 4.20 13.01 0.18
C ALA A 113 3.48 13.15 1.54
N LEU A 114 2.78 14.27 1.78
CA LEU A 114 1.92 14.44 2.95
C LEU A 114 0.86 13.34 3.03
N GLN A 115 0.16 13.08 1.93
CA GLN A 115 -0.86 12.04 1.81
C GLN A 115 -0.28 10.64 2.07
N SER A 116 0.91 10.36 1.53
CA SER A 116 1.60 9.08 1.72
C SER A 116 1.98 8.85 3.18
N PHE A 117 2.50 9.87 3.86
CA PHE A 117 2.77 9.78 5.30
C PHE A 117 1.49 9.48 6.09
N LEU A 118 0.40 10.21 5.83
CA LEU A 118 -0.86 10.00 6.52
C LEU A 118 -1.38 8.56 6.36
N VAL A 119 -1.39 8.05 5.12
CA VAL A 119 -1.94 6.74 4.80
C VAL A 119 -1.03 5.61 5.29
N TYR A 120 0.26 5.68 4.95
CA TYR A 120 1.17 4.55 5.11
C TYR A 120 1.88 4.53 6.46
N THR A 121 2.07 5.69 7.09
CA THR A 121 2.80 5.83 8.36
C THR A 121 1.85 6.08 9.50
N ALA A 122 0.99 7.10 9.39
CA ALA A 122 0.02 7.44 10.45
C ALA A 122 -1.23 6.54 10.43
N GLY A 123 -1.46 5.76 9.37
CA GLY A 123 -2.61 4.87 9.25
C GLY A 123 -3.97 5.59 9.14
N ILE A 124 -3.96 6.86 8.71
CA ILE A 124 -5.15 7.71 8.58
C ILE A 124 -5.75 7.54 7.18
N ASP A 125 -7.03 7.14 7.11
CA ASP A 125 -7.77 7.02 5.85
C ASP A 125 -8.21 8.40 5.33
N ILE A 126 -7.67 8.79 4.18
CA ILE A 126 -8.00 10.05 3.51
C ILE A 126 -8.71 9.85 2.14
N GLY A 127 -9.11 8.64 1.76
CA GLY A 127 -9.44 8.30 0.36
C GLY A 127 -10.89 8.46 -0.12
N TYR A 128 -11.09 9.07 -1.30
CA TYR A 128 -12.40 9.23 -1.96
C TYR A 128 -12.39 8.66 -3.39
N GLY A 129 -13.07 7.53 -3.64
CA GLY A 129 -13.27 7.00 -5.00
C GLY A 129 -12.02 6.38 -5.67
N ASN A 130 -10.83 6.95 -5.49
CA ASN A 130 -9.57 6.23 -5.56
C ASN A 130 -9.35 5.50 -4.22
N SER A 131 -8.78 4.30 -4.23
CA SER A 131 -8.78 3.41 -3.06
C SER A 131 -7.86 3.88 -1.92
N GLN A 132 -7.01 4.88 -2.14
CA GLN A 132 -5.98 5.33 -1.19
C GLN A 132 -6.04 6.82 -0.82
N GLY A 133 -6.71 7.68 -1.60
CA GLY A 133 -6.70 9.13 -1.33
C GLY A 133 -5.41 9.87 -1.65
N ILE A 134 -4.46 9.21 -2.31
CA ILE A 134 -3.21 9.81 -2.77
C ILE A 134 -3.40 10.23 -4.23
N ASP A 135 -3.55 11.52 -4.44
CA ASP A 135 -3.83 12.12 -5.75
C ASP A 135 -3.09 13.44 -5.97
N GLY A 136 -2.30 13.89 -5.00
CA GLY A 136 -1.60 15.17 -5.03
C GLY A 136 -2.53 16.38 -4.91
N LEU A 137 -3.81 16.17 -4.57
CA LEU A 137 -4.80 17.23 -4.38
C LEU A 137 -4.98 17.52 -2.89
N LEU A 138 -4.74 18.76 -2.50
CA LEU A 138 -4.88 19.17 -1.10
C LEU A 138 -6.34 19.54 -0.80
N GLY A 139 -7.09 18.58 -0.26
CA GLY A 139 -8.50 18.76 0.10
C GLY A 139 -8.80 18.58 1.60
N PRO A 140 -10.09 18.61 1.98
CA PRO A 140 -10.56 18.46 3.35
C PRO A 140 -9.96 17.29 4.12
N ARG A 141 -9.80 16.15 3.45
CA ARG A 141 -9.38 14.90 4.10
C ARG A 141 -7.90 14.87 4.41
N THR A 142 -7.07 15.34 3.48
CA THR A 142 -5.64 15.50 3.74
C THR A 142 -5.42 16.51 4.88
N LEU A 143 -6.12 17.65 4.85
CA LEU A 143 -6.03 18.66 5.90
C LEU A 143 -6.55 18.14 7.26
N GLY A 144 -7.69 17.45 7.28
CA GLY A 144 -8.26 16.83 8.47
C GLY A 144 -7.43 15.68 9.02
N GLY A 145 -6.74 14.93 8.13
CA GLY A 145 -5.80 13.90 8.50
C GLY A 145 -4.54 14.46 9.16
N LEU A 146 -3.95 15.52 8.59
CA LEU A 146 -2.85 16.26 9.23
C LEU A 146 -3.29 16.81 10.58
N GLN A 147 -4.45 17.46 10.64
CA GLN A 147 -4.98 17.98 11.89
C GLN A 147 -5.13 16.87 12.95
N SER A 148 -5.68 15.71 12.58
CA SER A 148 -5.84 14.56 13.48
C SER A 148 -4.48 14.05 13.98
N PHE A 149 -3.51 13.88 13.09
CA PHE A 149 -2.16 13.42 13.43
C PHE A 149 -1.48 14.37 14.43
N PHE A 150 -1.46 15.68 14.13
CA PHE A 150 -0.83 16.67 15.00
C PHE A 150 -1.58 16.90 16.32
N ALA A 151 -2.91 16.75 16.32
CA ALA A 151 -3.68 16.77 17.56
C ALA A 151 -3.33 15.58 18.47
N GLN A 152 -3.09 14.39 17.90
CA GLN A 152 -2.62 13.25 18.67
C GLN A 152 -1.24 13.53 19.28
N LEU A 153 -0.31 14.12 18.52
CA LEU A 153 1.00 14.52 19.05
C LEU A 153 0.91 15.54 20.20
N GLN A 154 -0.08 16.43 20.18
CA GLN A 154 -0.29 17.44 21.23
C GLN A 154 -0.92 16.89 22.50
N GLN A 155 -1.75 15.86 22.39
CA GLN A 155 -2.39 15.23 23.54
C GLN A 155 -1.41 14.41 24.38
N VAL A 156 -0.17 14.28 23.91
CA VAL A 156 0.85 13.54 24.62
C VAL A 156 1.61 14.50 25.55
N ASP A 157 1.25 14.47 26.82
CA ASP A 157 1.72 15.42 27.84
C ASP A 157 3.22 15.28 28.18
N SER A 158 3.93 14.29 27.63
CA SER A 158 5.36 14.07 27.87
C SER A 158 6.13 13.57 26.64
N PRO A 159 7.43 13.89 26.50
CA PRO A 159 8.28 13.39 25.41
C PRO A 159 8.32 11.87 25.30
N GLU A 160 8.30 11.15 26.43
CA GLU A 160 8.37 9.68 26.46
C GLU A 160 7.10 9.04 25.89
N ALA A 161 5.94 9.64 26.18
CA ALA A 161 4.69 9.15 25.62
C ALA A 161 4.61 9.46 24.12
N SER A 162 5.19 10.58 23.65
CA SER A 162 5.27 10.88 22.22
C SER A 162 6.16 9.87 21.50
N GLN A 163 7.30 9.55 22.11
CA GLN A 163 8.17 8.49 21.63
C GLN A 163 7.44 7.14 21.58
N SER A 164 6.68 6.77 22.62
CA SER A 164 5.90 5.54 22.62
C SER A 164 4.85 5.51 21.50
N TYR A 165 4.13 6.62 21.27
CA TYR A 165 3.20 6.74 20.16
C TYR A 165 3.90 6.53 18.81
N LEU A 166 5.04 7.17 18.59
CA LEU A 166 5.79 7.09 17.32
C LEU A 166 6.47 5.73 17.13
N SER A 167 7.07 5.13 18.17
CA SER A 167 7.65 3.78 18.10
C SER A 167 6.60 2.69 17.86
N ASN A 168 5.36 2.90 18.29
CA ASN A 168 4.25 2.01 17.92
C ASN A 168 3.90 2.10 16.42
N LEU A 169 4.28 3.19 15.74
CA LEU A 169 4.23 3.27 14.29
C LEU A 169 5.38 2.44 13.64
N GLU A 170 6.58 2.38 14.27
CA GLU A 170 7.77 1.65 13.79
C GLU A 170 7.73 0.12 13.95
N LEU A 171 7.23 -0.41 15.09
CA LEU A 171 7.24 -1.85 15.44
C LEU A 171 6.45 -2.77 14.48
N ASN A 172 5.92 -2.23 13.39
CA ASN A 172 5.24 -2.95 12.32
C ASN A 172 6.19 -3.42 11.19
N TYR A 173 7.52 -3.42 11.39
CA TYR A 173 8.55 -3.74 10.39
C TYR A 173 9.55 -4.82 10.87
N THR A 174 9.89 -5.85 10.07
CA THR A 174 10.94 -6.86 10.40
C THR A 174 11.50 -7.55 9.14
N GLU A 175 12.79 -7.91 9.12
CA GLU A 175 13.58 -8.40 7.95
C GLU A 175 14.05 -9.88 8.15
N PRO A 176 13.89 -10.80 7.17
CA PRO A 176 14.58 -12.10 7.23
C PRO A 176 15.09 -12.74 5.91
N GLN A 177 15.96 -13.75 6.11
CA GLN A 177 16.85 -14.49 5.19
C GLN A 177 16.18 -15.46 4.19
N GLN A 178 16.90 -15.78 3.09
CA GLN A 178 16.40 -16.41 1.85
C GLN A 178 16.79 -17.91 1.66
N SER A 179 15.91 -18.69 0.99
CA SER A 179 16.25 -19.96 0.30
C SER A 179 15.34 -20.15 -0.94
N ALA A 180 15.86 -20.64 -2.09
CA ALA A 180 15.18 -20.52 -3.41
C ALA A 180 14.82 -21.86 -4.11
N LEU A 181 13.80 -21.82 -4.98
CA LEU A 181 13.26 -22.92 -5.82
C LEU A 181 13.68 -22.83 -7.32
N PRO A 182 13.69 -23.96 -8.07
CA PRO A 182 14.41 -24.12 -9.35
C PRO A 182 13.74 -23.61 -10.66
N TYR A 183 12.52 -23.08 -10.66
CA TYR A 183 11.85 -22.57 -11.90
C TYR A 183 12.12 -21.08 -12.19
N LEU A 184 12.81 -20.38 -11.28
CA LEU A 184 13.26 -19.00 -11.46
C LEU A 184 14.40 -18.86 -12.49
N SER A 185 14.99 -19.95 -12.96
CA SER A 185 16.16 -19.92 -13.86
C SER A 185 15.85 -19.38 -15.27
N LEU A 186 14.59 -19.35 -15.71
CA LEU A 186 14.18 -18.69 -16.97
C LEU A 186 14.12 -17.17 -16.85
N PHE A 187 14.04 -16.66 -15.63
CA PHE A 187 14.10 -15.23 -15.31
C PHE A 187 15.42 -14.94 -14.61
N GLY A 188 16.53 -15.17 -15.33
CA GLY A 188 17.86 -14.82 -14.82
C GLY A 188 17.92 -13.37 -14.33
N ASP A 189 18.90 -13.06 -13.47
CA ASP A 189 19.05 -11.78 -12.75
C ASP A 189 19.04 -10.50 -13.61
N GLU A 190 19.03 -10.62 -14.95
CA GLU A 190 18.99 -9.53 -15.91
C GLU A 190 17.62 -9.37 -16.61
N SER A 191 16.58 -9.02 -15.85
CA SER A 191 15.38 -8.40 -16.42
C SER A 191 15.67 -6.92 -16.76
N THR A 192 16.44 -6.67 -17.83
CA THR A 192 16.81 -5.31 -18.29
C THR A 192 15.96 -4.81 -19.47
N ALA A 193 15.13 -5.66 -20.07
CA ALA A 193 14.40 -5.32 -21.31
C ALA A 193 12.95 -4.81 -21.09
N ALA A 194 12.51 -4.64 -19.84
CA ALA A 194 11.23 -4.01 -19.55
C ALA A 194 11.39 -2.48 -19.47
N GLY A 195 10.72 -1.73 -20.36
CA GLY A 195 10.61 -0.27 -20.32
C GLY A 195 10.33 0.29 -18.91
N SER A 196 10.72 1.54 -18.68
CA SER A 196 10.91 2.12 -17.33
C SER A 196 9.74 1.97 -16.36
N LEU A 197 8.53 1.78 -16.86
CA LEU A 197 7.29 1.75 -16.11
C LEU A 197 7.09 0.46 -15.27
N TYR A 198 7.53 -0.69 -15.79
CA TYR A 198 7.45 -1.99 -15.09
C TYR A 198 8.78 -2.41 -14.48
N LYS A 199 9.72 -1.46 -14.37
CA LYS A 199 10.97 -1.67 -13.62
C LYS A 199 10.65 -2.03 -12.17
N ARG A 200 11.69 -2.53 -11.50
CA ARG A 200 11.73 -2.79 -10.06
C ARG A 200 11.04 -1.65 -9.32
N SER A 201 10.22 -1.99 -8.32
CA SER A 201 9.52 -1.02 -7.46
C SER A 201 10.47 0.10 -7.01
N PRO A 202 10.03 1.36 -6.83
CA PRO A 202 10.89 2.40 -6.24
C PRO A 202 11.39 2.02 -4.84
N TYR A 203 10.72 1.06 -4.21
CA TYR A 203 11.05 0.48 -2.91
C TYR A 203 11.81 -0.83 -3.01
N HIS A 204 12.34 -1.17 -4.18
CA HIS A 204 12.90 -2.48 -4.40
C HIS A 204 14.02 -2.83 -3.41
N ARG A 205 13.95 -4.06 -2.92
CA ARG A 205 14.95 -4.66 -2.07
C ARG A 205 15.17 -6.10 -2.53
N ASP A 206 16.44 -6.50 -2.65
CA ASP A 206 16.80 -7.84 -3.16
C ASP A 206 16.49 -8.96 -2.15
N ASP A 207 16.33 -8.64 -0.87
CA ASP A 207 15.95 -9.60 0.18
C ASP A 207 14.46 -9.98 0.16
N LEU A 208 13.61 -9.12 -0.42
CA LEU A 208 12.16 -9.30 -0.48
C LEU A 208 11.69 -9.97 -1.78
N PHE A 209 10.40 -10.29 -1.86
CA PHE A 209 9.80 -10.87 -3.05
C PHE A 209 9.96 -9.93 -4.26
N VAL A 210 10.29 -10.48 -5.44
CA VAL A 210 10.27 -9.77 -6.72
C VAL A 210 9.44 -10.60 -7.71
N PRO A 211 8.35 -10.06 -8.28
CA PRO A 211 7.52 -10.80 -9.21
C PRO A 211 8.23 -11.01 -10.55
N ALA A 212 8.17 -12.23 -11.06
CA ALA A 212 8.59 -12.57 -12.43
C ALA A 212 7.64 -11.98 -13.47
N PHE A 213 6.36 -11.77 -13.12
CA PHE A 213 5.35 -11.13 -13.96
C PHE A 213 5.16 -9.67 -13.50
N GLY A 214 6.16 -8.84 -13.74
CA GLY A 214 6.22 -7.46 -13.26
C GLY A 214 5.09 -6.57 -13.78
N MET A 215 4.69 -6.75 -15.05
CA MET A 215 3.58 -6.01 -15.69
C MET A 215 2.24 -6.41 -15.07
N ALA A 216 1.97 -7.71 -14.95
CA ALA A 216 0.78 -8.19 -14.27
C ALA A 216 0.74 -7.70 -12.80
N ALA A 217 1.82 -7.89 -12.04
CA ALA A 217 1.90 -7.46 -10.65
C ALA A 217 1.69 -5.94 -10.48
N TYR A 218 2.27 -5.12 -11.37
CA TYR A 218 2.10 -3.68 -11.33
C TYR A 218 0.64 -3.27 -11.53
N HIS A 219 -0.05 -3.83 -12.51
CA HIS A 219 -1.44 -3.45 -12.78
C HIS A 219 -2.45 -4.02 -11.79
N GLU A 220 -2.15 -5.17 -11.19
CA GLU A 220 -3.02 -5.75 -10.17
C GLU A 220 -2.83 -5.06 -8.81
N SER A 221 -1.59 -4.81 -8.39
CA SER A 221 -1.31 -4.38 -7.00
C SER A 221 -0.33 -3.21 -6.86
N GLY A 222 0.05 -2.55 -7.95
CA GLY A 222 1.02 -1.44 -7.95
C GLY A 222 0.68 -0.31 -6.99
N VAL A 223 -0.61 -0.02 -6.82
CA VAL A 223 -1.14 1.01 -5.90
C VAL A 223 -0.96 0.67 -4.42
N PHE A 224 -0.62 -0.58 -4.08
CA PHE A 224 -0.41 -1.05 -2.71
C PHE A 224 1.07 -1.23 -2.36
N ARG A 225 2.00 -0.99 -3.31
CA ARG A 225 3.43 -1.12 -3.08
C ARG A 225 3.89 -0.08 -2.06
N LYS A 226 4.74 -0.51 -1.13
CA LYS A 226 5.28 0.32 -0.05
C LYS A 226 6.69 -0.13 0.32
N PRO A 227 7.49 0.67 1.07
CA PRO A 227 8.83 0.28 1.51
C PRO A 227 8.93 -1.11 2.14
N SER A 228 7.96 -1.46 2.98
CA SER A 228 7.89 -2.75 3.69
C SER A 228 7.34 -3.92 2.89
N ASP A 229 6.79 -3.64 1.71
CA ASP A 229 6.21 -4.65 0.82
C ASP A 229 6.27 -4.13 -0.63
N PRO A 230 7.48 -4.11 -1.23
CA PRO A 230 7.74 -3.39 -2.47
C PRO A 230 6.92 -3.88 -3.66
N TYR A 231 6.40 -5.10 -3.57
CA TYR A 231 5.60 -5.74 -4.61
C TYR A 231 4.26 -6.28 -4.08
N ALA A 232 3.79 -5.73 -2.96
CA ALA A 232 2.41 -5.86 -2.51
C ALA A 232 1.96 -7.31 -2.22
N ALA A 233 2.86 -8.17 -1.72
CA ALA A 233 2.52 -9.54 -1.32
C ALA A 233 1.46 -9.58 -0.19
N GLY A 234 1.41 -8.55 0.64
CA GLY A 234 0.45 -8.35 1.74
C GLY A 234 -0.74 -7.46 1.40
N ALA A 235 -0.89 -7.04 0.16
CA ALA A 235 -1.97 -6.13 -0.23
C ALA A 235 -3.35 -6.75 -0.01
N ILE A 236 -4.31 -5.94 0.42
CA ILE A 236 -5.71 -6.31 0.59
C ILE A 236 -6.56 -5.16 0.05
N SER A 237 -7.34 -5.42 -0.99
CA SER A 237 -8.35 -4.46 -1.46
C SER A 237 -9.59 -4.51 -0.55
N ARG A 238 -10.29 -3.39 -0.44
CA ARG A 238 -11.51 -3.27 0.39
C ARG A 238 -12.67 -2.65 -0.38
N PRO A 239 -13.08 -3.22 -1.53
CA PRO A 239 -14.16 -2.64 -2.31
C PRO A 239 -15.50 -2.78 -1.61
N ARG A 240 -16.39 -1.83 -1.84
CA ARG A 240 -17.80 -1.95 -1.47
C ARG A 240 -18.53 -2.79 -2.51
N ARG A 241 -19.59 -3.51 -2.11
CA ARG A 241 -20.40 -4.34 -3.02
C ARG A 241 -20.96 -3.62 -4.25
N ARG A 242 -21.24 -2.32 -4.13
CA ARG A 242 -21.69 -1.47 -5.24
C ARG A 242 -20.59 -1.06 -6.22
N GLN A 243 -19.32 -1.25 -5.85
CA GLN A 243 -18.15 -0.89 -6.65
C GLN A 243 -17.57 -2.10 -7.36
N ASP A 244 -17.57 -3.26 -6.68
CA ASP A 244 -17.01 -4.50 -7.21
C ASP A 244 -17.85 -5.70 -6.74
N LEU A 245 -18.08 -6.65 -7.64
CA LEU A 245 -18.76 -7.90 -7.34
C LEU A 245 -17.80 -9.00 -6.82
N GLY A 246 -16.48 -8.79 -6.92
CA GLY A 246 -15.45 -9.76 -6.56
C GLY A 246 -15.15 -9.89 -5.07
N GLY A 247 -15.64 -8.97 -4.23
CA GLY A 247 -15.24 -8.89 -2.82
C GLY A 247 -13.82 -8.34 -2.64
N LYS A 248 -13.21 -8.56 -1.48
CA LYS A 248 -11.80 -8.24 -1.23
C LYS A 248 -10.89 -9.08 -2.14
N SER A 249 -9.74 -8.52 -2.50
CA SER A 249 -8.68 -9.18 -3.27
C SER A 249 -7.34 -9.10 -2.53
N TYR A 250 -6.51 -10.11 -2.69
CA TYR A 250 -5.33 -10.33 -1.83
C TYR A 250 -4.04 -10.51 -2.64
N GLY A 251 -2.96 -9.91 -2.14
CA GLY A 251 -1.59 -10.13 -2.59
C GLY A 251 -1.22 -9.49 -3.91
N THR A 252 -0.03 -9.85 -4.39
CA THR A 252 0.61 -9.28 -5.59
C THR A 252 -0.29 -9.37 -6.82
N TYR A 253 -1.03 -10.47 -6.95
CA TYR A 253 -1.87 -10.79 -8.11
C TYR A 253 -3.37 -10.71 -7.81
N GLN A 254 -3.74 -10.06 -6.70
CA GLN A 254 -5.12 -9.74 -6.30
C GLN A 254 -6.10 -10.91 -6.38
N PHE A 255 -5.85 -11.98 -5.63
CA PHE A 255 -6.75 -13.12 -5.53
C PHE A 255 -8.09 -12.72 -4.90
N GLN A 256 -9.14 -12.69 -5.71
CA GLN A 256 -10.50 -12.36 -5.28
C GLN A 256 -11.03 -13.37 -4.24
N SER A 257 -11.76 -12.88 -3.25
CA SER A 257 -12.33 -13.67 -2.16
C SER A 257 -13.83 -13.98 -2.28
N SER A 258 -14.57 -13.18 -3.06
CA SER A 258 -16.04 -13.15 -3.07
C SER A 258 -16.68 -12.78 -1.72
N VAL A 259 -15.90 -12.18 -0.80
CA VAL A 259 -16.33 -11.72 0.52
C VAL A 259 -16.05 -10.21 0.65
N TYR A 260 -17.01 -9.46 1.17
CA TYR A 260 -16.92 -8.02 1.37
C TYR A 260 -16.40 -7.65 2.76
N PRO A 261 -15.96 -6.39 2.99
CA PRO A 261 -15.54 -5.92 4.30
C PRO A 261 -16.57 -6.11 5.43
N ASP A 262 -17.86 -6.09 5.10
CA ASP A 262 -18.97 -6.34 6.05
C ASP A 262 -19.26 -7.84 6.28
N GLY A 263 -18.46 -8.74 5.68
CA GLY A 263 -18.65 -10.19 5.74
C GLY A 263 -19.71 -10.74 4.79
N SER A 264 -20.44 -9.88 4.08
CA SER A 264 -21.39 -10.34 3.05
C SER A 264 -20.64 -10.99 1.88
N GLN A 265 -21.34 -11.84 1.11
CA GLN A 265 -20.72 -12.64 0.05
C GLN A 265 -21.43 -12.43 -1.29
N SER A 266 -20.66 -12.42 -2.38
CA SER A 266 -21.18 -12.41 -3.75
C SER A 266 -21.26 -13.80 -4.39
N GLY A 267 -20.59 -14.78 -3.79
CA GLY A 267 -20.52 -16.17 -4.26
C GLY A 267 -19.94 -17.08 -3.19
N ASN A 268 -19.56 -18.30 -3.58
CA ASN A 268 -18.94 -19.27 -2.68
C ASN A 268 -17.45 -18.89 -2.46
N PRO A 269 -17.03 -18.46 -1.26
CA PRO A 269 -15.66 -18.01 -1.01
C PRO A 269 -14.61 -19.10 -1.22
N GLN A 270 -14.96 -20.37 -0.98
CA GLN A 270 -14.07 -21.51 -1.19
C GLN A 270 -13.80 -21.77 -2.67
N ARG A 271 -14.71 -21.37 -3.55
CA ARG A 271 -14.53 -21.38 -5.02
C ARG A 271 -13.94 -20.10 -5.58
N SER A 272 -13.61 -19.11 -4.74
CA SER A 272 -12.90 -17.91 -5.19
C SER A 272 -11.43 -18.21 -5.50
N THR A 273 -10.72 -17.29 -6.16
CA THR A 273 -9.28 -17.47 -6.43
C THR A 273 -8.47 -17.54 -5.13
N LEU A 274 -8.81 -16.72 -4.14
CA LEU A 274 -8.22 -16.80 -2.80
C LEU A 274 -8.53 -18.15 -2.15
N GLY A 275 -9.78 -18.60 -2.22
CA GLY A 275 -10.19 -19.90 -1.68
C GLY A 275 -9.41 -21.05 -2.30
N ARG A 276 -9.18 -21.02 -3.61
CA ARG A 276 -8.33 -22.00 -4.31
C ARG A 276 -6.88 -21.90 -3.89
N PHE A 277 -6.31 -20.70 -3.75
CA PHE A 277 -4.93 -20.51 -3.27
C PHE A 277 -4.73 -21.09 -1.87
N VAL A 278 -5.63 -20.78 -0.94
CA VAL A 278 -5.60 -21.31 0.43
C VAL A 278 -5.68 -22.83 0.44
N ASN A 279 -6.46 -23.43 -0.46
CA ASN A 279 -6.65 -24.88 -0.54
C ASN A 279 -5.68 -25.61 -1.45
N TRP A 280 -4.86 -24.89 -2.22
CA TRP A 280 -3.92 -25.49 -3.17
C TRP A 280 -2.87 -26.33 -2.43
N PRO A 281 -2.70 -27.63 -2.76
CA PRO A 281 -1.72 -28.49 -2.08
C PRO A 281 -0.28 -27.99 -2.17
N GLY A 282 0.06 -27.23 -3.21
CA GLY A 282 1.38 -26.63 -3.39
C GLY A 282 1.63 -25.37 -2.56
N ASN A 283 0.64 -24.86 -1.80
CA ASN A 283 0.81 -23.66 -0.98
C ASN A 283 1.49 -24.00 0.37
N PRO A 284 2.74 -23.58 0.61
CA PRO A 284 3.45 -23.86 1.86
C PRO A 284 2.83 -23.16 3.09
N PHE A 285 1.97 -22.17 2.88
CA PHE A 285 1.23 -21.45 3.92
C PHE A 285 -0.22 -21.94 4.06
N GLY A 286 -0.61 -22.96 3.30
CA GLY A 286 -2.00 -23.42 3.24
C GLY A 286 -2.54 -23.86 4.60
N ALA A 287 -1.74 -24.53 5.45
CA ALA A 287 -2.19 -24.97 6.77
C ALA A 287 -2.54 -23.78 7.69
N GLU A 288 -1.68 -22.77 7.75
CA GLU A 288 -1.87 -21.57 8.57
C GLU A 288 -3.07 -20.75 8.06
N LEU A 289 -3.17 -20.54 6.75
CA LEU A 289 -4.29 -19.82 6.14
C LEU A 289 -5.62 -20.57 6.30
N LYS A 290 -5.62 -21.91 6.21
CA LYS A 290 -6.81 -22.74 6.48
C LYS A 290 -7.23 -22.63 7.94
N ALA A 291 -6.28 -22.63 8.89
CA ALA A 291 -6.58 -22.45 10.31
C ALA A 291 -7.21 -21.08 10.56
N ALA A 292 -6.64 -20.02 9.99
CA ALA A 292 -7.19 -18.66 10.07
C ALA A 292 -8.60 -18.58 9.46
N ALA A 293 -8.80 -19.15 8.27
CA ALA A 293 -10.11 -19.19 7.60
C ALA A 293 -11.14 -20.00 8.39
N SER A 294 -10.74 -21.11 9.02
CA SER A 294 -11.63 -21.93 9.86
C SER A 294 -12.03 -21.20 11.14
N ARG A 295 -11.11 -20.46 11.75
CA ARG A 295 -11.33 -19.74 13.01
C ARG A 295 -12.12 -18.44 12.84
N HIS A 296 -11.83 -17.69 11.78
CA HIS A 296 -12.33 -16.31 11.62
C HIS A 296 -13.24 -16.14 10.39
N GLY A 297 -13.27 -17.11 9.47
CA GLY A 297 -13.86 -16.96 8.14
C GLY A 297 -12.84 -16.44 7.12
N LEU A 298 -12.96 -16.90 5.87
CA LEU A 298 -12.13 -16.42 4.76
C LEU A 298 -12.38 -14.92 4.55
N ALA A 299 -11.30 -14.15 4.35
CA ALA A 299 -11.36 -12.71 4.11
C ALA A 299 -12.03 -11.87 5.23
N SER A 300 -12.09 -12.42 6.44
CA SER A 300 -12.45 -11.71 7.67
C SER A 300 -11.30 -10.83 8.18
N GLY A 301 -11.55 -9.97 9.16
CA GLY A 301 -10.49 -9.19 9.81
C GLY A 301 -9.39 -10.05 10.45
N GLY A 302 -9.74 -11.18 11.07
CA GLY A 302 -8.75 -12.10 11.63
C GLY A 302 -7.93 -12.83 10.55
N PHE A 303 -8.55 -13.15 9.41
CA PHE A 303 -7.83 -13.68 8.24
C PHE A 303 -6.87 -12.62 7.64
N ASP A 304 -7.33 -11.37 7.51
CA ASP A 304 -6.53 -10.25 7.01
C ASP A 304 -5.26 -10.05 7.83
N GLN A 305 -5.36 -10.16 9.16
CA GLN A 305 -4.21 -10.05 10.07
C GLN A 305 -3.16 -11.14 9.79
N VAL A 306 -3.59 -12.39 9.62
CA VAL A 306 -2.67 -13.51 9.29
C VAL A 306 -2.04 -13.31 7.91
N TRP A 307 -2.82 -12.89 6.91
CA TRP A 307 -2.29 -12.60 5.57
C TRP A 307 -1.17 -11.54 5.61
N GLN A 308 -1.44 -10.43 6.29
CA GLN A 308 -0.46 -9.34 6.44
C GLN A 308 0.73 -9.75 7.30
N GLN A 309 0.53 -10.60 8.32
CA GLN A 309 1.62 -11.16 9.10
C GLN A 309 2.56 -12.00 8.24
N LEU A 310 2.03 -12.91 7.42
CA LEU A 310 2.82 -13.72 6.50
C LEU A 310 3.62 -12.85 5.52
N ALA A 311 2.98 -11.84 4.93
CA ALA A 311 3.64 -10.92 4.02
C ALA A 311 4.74 -10.08 4.69
N ARG A 312 4.64 -9.79 5.99
CA ARG A 312 5.69 -9.10 6.74
C ARG A 312 6.84 -10.04 7.12
N GLN A 313 6.51 -11.18 7.72
CA GLN A 313 7.50 -12.08 8.32
C GLN A 313 8.20 -12.98 7.29
N ARG A 314 7.53 -13.26 6.17
CA ARG A 314 7.97 -14.22 5.16
C ARG A 314 7.69 -13.69 3.75
N ASN A 315 7.94 -12.39 3.53
CA ASN A 315 7.57 -11.67 2.31
C ASN A 315 7.97 -12.41 1.03
N LYS A 316 9.26 -12.78 0.93
CA LYS A 316 9.82 -13.48 -0.23
C LYS A 316 9.08 -14.79 -0.52
N ASP A 317 9.14 -15.74 0.42
CA ASP A 317 8.46 -17.03 0.32
C ASP A 317 6.95 -16.88 0.02
N PHE A 318 6.29 -15.92 0.68
CA PHE A 318 4.85 -15.73 0.54
C PHE A 318 4.47 -15.17 -0.82
N GLY A 319 5.23 -14.19 -1.33
CA GLY A 319 5.07 -13.69 -2.70
C GLY A 319 5.41 -14.77 -3.75
N GLU A 320 6.45 -15.57 -3.53
CA GLU A 320 6.80 -16.70 -4.39
C GLU A 320 5.69 -17.75 -4.43
N ALA A 321 5.07 -18.07 -3.29
CA ALA A 321 3.92 -18.97 -3.23
C ALA A 321 2.71 -18.43 -4.02
N GLN A 322 2.45 -17.11 -3.96
CA GLN A 322 1.40 -16.47 -4.76
C GLN A 322 1.71 -16.57 -6.26
N GLN A 323 2.95 -16.31 -6.66
CA GLN A 323 3.36 -16.44 -8.06
C GLN A 323 3.26 -17.88 -8.57
N ALA A 324 3.71 -18.85 -7.76
CA ALA A 324 3.64 -20.27 -8.11
C ALA A 324 2.18 -20.71 -8.28
N PHE A 325 1.27 -20.22 -7.44
CA PHE A 325 -0.15 -20.48 -7.59
C PHE A 325 -0.74 -19.86 -8.86
N LEU A 326 -0.38 -18.61 -9.17
CA LEU A 326 -0.82 -17.96 -10.41
C LEU A 326 -0.41 -18.78 -11.64
N LEU A 327 0.85 -19.22 -11.68
CA LEU A 327 1.36 -20.12 -12.71
C LEU A 327 0.54 -21.41 -12.79
N HIS A 328 0.37 -22.10 -11.67
CA HIS A 328 -0.41 -23.34 -11.59
C HIS A 328 -1.84 -23.15 -12.14
N GLU A 329 -2.50 -22.05 -11.79
CA GLU A 329 -3.88 -21.78 -12.19
C GLU A 329 -4.01 -21.37 -13.66
N ARG A 330 -3.03 -20.62 -14.18
CA ARG A 330 -3.15 -19.92 -15.47
C ARG A 330 -2.32 -20.51 -16.60
N GLN A 331 -1.36 -21.38 -16.31
CA GLN A 331 -0.43 -21.92 -17.31
C GLN A 331 -1.16 -22.49 -18.54
N GLN A 332 -2.13 -23.38 -18.35
CA GLN A 332 -2.88 -23.97 -19.47
C GLN A 332 -3.67 -22.92 -20.27
N GLN A 333 -4.13 -21.85 -19.62
CA GLN A 333 -4.86 -20.76 -20.30
C GLN A 333 -3.90 -19.90 -21.12
N VAL A 334 -2.71 -19.62 -20.60
CA VAL A 334 -1.64 -18.91 -21.31
C VAL A 334 -1.17 -19.71 -22.53
N GLU A 335 -0.89 -21.00 -22.37
CA GLU A 335 -0.50 -21.89 -23.47
C GLU A 335 -1.58 -21.96 -24.55
N ARG A 336 -2.83 -22.20 -24.15
CA ARG A 336 -3.98 -22.20 -25.06
C ARG A 336 -4.17 -20.87 -25.77
N PHE A 337 -3.94 -19.75 -25.08
CA PHE A 337 -3.97 -18.42 -25.70
C PHE A 337 -2.91 -18.32 -26.79
N MET A 338 -1.66 -18.70 -26.50
CA MET A 338 -0.55 -18.64 -27.46
C MET A 338 -0.79 -19.55 -28.68
N ASP A 339 -1.34 -20.75 -28.46
CA ASP A 339 -1.74 -21.67 -29.52
C ASP A 339 -2.84 -21.07 -30.41
N ARG A 340 -3.91 -20.57 -29.78
CA ARG A 340 -5.04 -19.96 -30.48
C ARG A 340 -4.60 -18.72 -31.27
N ALA A 341 -3.70 -17.92 -30.70
CA ALA A 341 -3.12 -16.75 -31.33
C ALA A 341 -2.12 -17.10 -32.45
N ARG A 342 -1.70 -18.37 -32.57
CA ARG A 342 -0.69 -18.86 -33.53
C ARG A 342 0.67 -18.19 -33.37
N LEU A 343 1.10 -17.94 -32.13
CA LEU A 343 2.40 -17.30 -31.88
C LEU A 343 3.56 -18.24 -32.26
N SER A 344 4.60 -17.70 -32.90
CA SER A 344 5.82 -18.44 -33.23
C SER A 344 6.59 -18.85 -31.97
N PRO A 345 7.48 -19.86 -32.03
CA PRO A 345 8.32 -20.24 -30.90
C PRO A 345 9.11 -19.09 -30.29
N GLU A 346 9.63 -18.18 -31.13
CA GLU A 346 10.42 -17.01 -30.70
C GLU A 346 9.55 -16.04 -29.89
N VAL A 347 8.34 -15.75 -30.36
CA VAL A 347 7.39 -14.86 -29.66
C VAL A 347 6.92 -15.47 -28.33
N ARG A 348 6.73 -16.80 -28.29
CA ARG A 348 6.34 -17.51 -27.06
C ARG A 348 7.41 -17.45 -25.96
N GLN A 349 8.67 -17.26 -26.34
CA GLN A 349 9.80 -17.16 -25.41
C GLN A 349 10.05 -15.72 -24.94
N ASP A 350 9.43 -14.70 -25.55
CA ASP A 350 9.60 -13.32 -25.10
C ASP A 350 8.92 -13.13 -23.73
N PRO A 351 9.67 -12.82 -22.66
CA PRO A 351 9.13 -12.74 -21.30
C PRO A 351 8.07 -11.63 -21.17
N ARG A 352 8.15 -10.56 -21.97
CA ARG A 352 7.15 -9.47 -21.96
C ARG A 352 5.82 -9.97 -22.53
N ILE A 353 5.87 -10.84 -23.53
CA ILE A 353 4.66 -11.46 -24.11
C ILE A 353 4.04 -12.45 -23.14
N VAL A 354 4.85 -13.29 -22.49
CA VAL A 354 4.36 -14.21 -21.45
C VAL A 354 3.66 -13.44 -20.33
N ASP A 355 4.28 -12.38 -19.81
CA ASP A 355 3.71 -11.52 -18.76
C ASP A 355 2.42 -10.82 -19.21
N MET A 356 2.42 -10.22 -20.41
CA MET A 356 1.23 -9.58 -20.99
C MET A 356 0.05 -10.57 -21.11
N ILE A 357 0.30 -11.80 -21.58
CA ILE A 357 -0.73 -12.82 -21.73
C ILE A 357 -1.19 -13.33 -20.35
N MET A 358 -0.26 -13.51 -19.41
CA MET A 358 -0.57 -13.84 -18.01
C MET A 358 -1.52 -12.78 -17.40
N GLY A 359 -1.15 -11.50 -17.47
CA GLY A 359 -1.99 -10.40 -16.98
C GLY A 359 -3.34 -10.34 -17.69
N THR A 360 -3.39 -10.58 -19.01
CA THR A 360 -4.63 -10.58 -19.79
C THR A 360 -5.56 -11.72 -19.38
N THR A 361 -5.06 -12.95 -19.29
CA THR A 361 -5.85 -14.13 -18.89
C THR A 361 -6.29 -14.05 -17.42
N ASN A 362 -5.47 -13.46 -16.55
CA ASN A 362 -5.85 -13.21 -15.17
C ASN A 362 -6.98 -12.17 -15.07
N HIS A 363 -6.85 -11.05 -15.77
CA HIS A 363 -7.76 -9.90 -15.70
C HIS A 363 -9.14 -10.18 -16.34
N VAL A 364 -9.17 -10.71 -17.56
CA VAL A 364 -10.42 -10.83 -18.34
C VAL A 364 -10.88 -12.27 -18.61
N GLY A 365 -10.14 -13.27 -18.10
CA GLY A 365 -10.51 -14.68 -18.19
C GLY A 365 -10.83 -15.13 -19.62
N GLY A 366 -11.99 -15.73 -19.84
CA GLY A 366 -12.42 -16.23 -21.15
C GLY A 366 -12.60 -15.16 -22.24
N LEU A 367 -12.68 -13.87 -21.89
CA LEU A 367 -12.70 -12.80 -22.89
C LEU A 367 -11.37 -12.68 -23.63
N ALA A 368 -10.27 -13.20 -23.07
CA ALA A 368 -8.96 -13.25 -23.69
C ALA A 368 -8.96 -14.08 -24.98
N ASP A 369 -9.83 -15.10 -25.11
CA ASP A 369 -9.88 -15.97 -26.29
C ASP A 369 -10.16 -15.17 -27.59
N ARG A 370 -10.97 -14.10 -27.50
CA ARG A 370 -11.26 -13.23 -28.66
C ARG A 370 -10.08 -12.34 -29.04
N ALA A 371 -9.22 -12.00 -28.08
CA ALA A 371 -7.98 -11.27 -28.37
C ALA A 371 -6.99 -12.20 -29.08
N ALA A 372 -6.89 -13.46 -28.65
CA ALA A 372 -6.10 -14.47 -29.35
C ALA A 372 -6.58 -14.70 -30.80
N ASP A 373 -7.90 -14.81 -31.02
CA ASP A 373 -8.46 -14.92 -32.38
C ASP A 373 -8.11 -13.72 -33.27
N HIS A 374 -8.16 -12.53 -32.69
CA HIS A 374 -7.79 -11.31 -33.39
C HIS A 374 -6.32 -11.35 -33.82
N LEU A 375 -5.41 -11.71 -32.91
CA LEU A 375 -3.98 -11.87 -33.24
C LEU A 375 -3.76 -12.90 -34.34
N ALA A 376 -4.40 -14.07 -34.25
CA ALA A 376 -4.30 -15.09 -35.29
C ALA A 376 -4.81 -14.61 -36.66
N SER A 377 -5.81 -13.73 -36.68
CA SER A 377 -6.31 -13.14 -37.92
C SER A 377 -5.30 -12.17 -38.57
N LEU A 378 -4.60 -11.37 -37.77
CA LEU A 378 -3.55 -10.46 -38.24
C LEU A 378 -2.36 -11.24 -38.82
N GLN A 379 -2.07 -12.43 -38.26
CA GLN A 379 -0.97 -13.28 -38.71
C GLN A 379 -1.24 -14.04 -40.03
N ARG A 380 -2.42 -13.89 -40.66
CA ARG A 380 -2.67 -14.48 -41.98
C ARG A 380 -1.81 -13.85 -43.10
N GLY A 381 -1.32 -12.64 -42.87
CA GLY A 381 -0.41 -11.94 -43.79
C GLY A 381 1.08 -12.23 -43.56
N GLY A 382 1.42 -13.04 -42.54
CA GLY A 382 2.80 -13.29 -42.12
C GLY A 382 2.92 -13.38 -40.59
N SER A 383 4.03 -13.91 -40.10
CA SER A 383 4.34 -13.92 -38.67
C SER A 383 4.60 -12.52 -38.16
N LEU A 384 4.03 -12.17 -37.00
CA LEU A 384 4.29 -10.90 -36.32
C LEU A 384 5.42 -11.07 -35.31
N SER A 385 6.22 -10.01 -35.12
CA SER A 385 7.22 -9.93 -34.06
C SER A 385 6.56 -9.80 -32.67
N ALA A 386 7.34 -10.01 -31.60
CA ALA A 386 6.87 -9.80 -30.23
C ALA A 386 6.34 -8.36 -30.01
N ASN A 387 7.04 -7.34 -30.53
CA ASN A 387 6.57 -5.96 -30.42
C ASN A 387 5.21 -5.74 -31.12
N GLU A 388 5.01 -6.29 -32.31
CA GLU A 388 3.75 -6.18 -33.03
C GLU A 388 2.60 -6.92 -32.32
N ILE A 389 2.86 -8.12 -31.79
CA ILE A 389 1.88 -8.89 -31.01
C ILE A 389 1.48 -8.14 -29.74
N GLY A 390 2.46 -7.66 -28.96
CA GLY A 390 2.19 -6.94 -27.71
C GLY A 390 1.39 -5.65 -27.94
N ARG A 391 1.75 -4.87 -28.98
CA ARG A 391 1.00 -3.67 -29.38
C ARG A 391 -0.43 -4.00 -29.82
N ALA A 392 -0.60 -4.97 -30.73
CA ALA A 392 -1.91 -5.36 -31.23
C ALA A 392 -2.83 -5.88 -30.11
N LEU A 393 -2.27 -6.62 -29.14
CA LEU A 393 -3.01 -7.09 -27.98
C LEU A 393 -3.47 -5.94 -27.08
N ALA A 394 -2.61 -4.97 -26.80
CA ALA A 394 -2.96 -3.79 -26.01
C ALA A 394 -4.06 -2.94 -26.68
N GLU A 395 -3.93 -2.67 -27.97
CA GLU A 395 -4.91 -1.91 -28.76
C GLU A 395 -6.27 -2.62 -28.83
N TYR A 396 -6.26 -3.94 -29.02
CA TYR A 396 -7.48 -4.74 -28.98
C TYR A 396 -8.20 -4.59 -27.63
N LYS A 397 -7.46 -4.68 -26.51
CA LYS A 397 -8.04 -4.51 -25.18
C LYS A 397 -8.62 -3.11 -24.98
N GLU A 398 -7.91 -2.07 -25.39
CA GLU A 398 -8.38 -0.67 -25.33
C GLU A 398 -9.69 -0.48 -26.09
N ALA A 399 -9.79 -1.01 -27.31
CA ALA A 399 -11.00 -0.95 -28.13
C ALA A 399 -12.21 -1.71 -27.52
N ARG A 400 -11.97 -2.63 -26.57
CA ARG A 400 -13.01 -3.45 -25.94
C ARG A 400 -13.49 -2.94 -24.59
N ILE A 401 -12.85 -1.92 -23.99
CA ILE A 401 -13.17 -1.40 -22.64
C ILE A 401 -14.69 -1.22 -22.45
N ALA A 402 -15.33 -0.46 -23.33
CA ALA A 402 -16.76 -0.15 -23.19
C ALA A 402 -17.66 -1.39 -23.29
N SER A 403 -17.22 -2.42 -24.03
CA SER A 403 -17.97 -3.66 -24.21
C SER A 403 -17.76 -4.67 -23.08
N TRP A 404 -16.53 -4.78 -22.57
CA TRP A 404 -16.18 -5.73 -21.50
C TRP A 404 -16.57 -5.20 -20.12
N PHE A 405 -16.51 -3.89 -19.91
CA PHE A 405 -16.75 -3.25 -18.62
C PHE A 405 -17.97 -2.35 -18.67
N ARG A 406 -19.03 -2.77 -19.38
CA ARG A 406 -20.28 -2.00 -19.54
C ARG A 406 -20.92 -1.61 -18.20
N SER A 407 -20.81 -2.48 -17.20
CA SER A 407 -21.35 -2.25 -15.85
C SER A 407 -20.50 -1.30 -14.99
N SER A 408 -19.30 -0.95 -15.44
CA SER A 408 -18.31 -0.21 -14.63
C SER A 408 -17.69 0.96 -15.42
N PRO A 409 -18.50 1.90 -15.96
CA PRO A 409 -17.99 3.01 -16.76
C PRO A 409 -16.98 3.90 -16.02
N GLY A 410 -17.10 4.01 -14.69
CA GLY A 410 -16.13 4.75 -13.87
C GLY A 410 -14.71 4.18 -13.91
N ALA A 411 -14.53 2.89 -14.26
CA ALA A 411 -13.22 2.25 -14.36
C ALA A 411 -12.54 2.44 -15.73
N TRP A 412 -13.26 2.95 -16.74
CA TRP A 412 -12.77 2.97 -18.13
C TRP A 412 -11.49 3.77 -18.33
N ASN A 413 -11.32 4.89 -17.62
CA ASN A 413 -10.11 5.70 -17.74
C ASN A 413 -8.89 4.98 -17.17
N GLY A 414 -9.03 4.32 -16.01
CA GLY A 414 -7.96 3.50 -15.43
C GLY A 414 -7.56 2.34 -16.35
N LEU A 415 -8.56 1.67 -16.94
CA LEU A 415 -8.32 0.59 -17.92
C LEU A 415 -7.62 1.09 -19.18
N ARG A 416 -7.99 2.28 -19.67
CA ARG A 416 -7.32 2.90 -20.83
C ARG A 416 -5.86 3.19 -20.54
N ASN A 417 -5.57 3.80 -19.40
CA ASN A 417 -4.20 4.08 -18.98
C ASN A 417 -3.39 2.78 -18.87
N ARG A 418 -3.94 1.75 -18.19
CA ARG A 418 -3.32 0.41 -18.12
C ARG A 418 -2.94 -0.13 -19.50
N PHE A 419 -3.86 -0.11 -20.47
CA PHE A 419 -3.59 -0.67 -21.79
C PHE A 419 -2.63 0.18 -22.63
N GLN A 420 -2.60 1.50 -22.42
CA GLN A 420 -1.60 2.39 -23.02
C GLN A 420 -0.20 2.15 -22.46
N ASP A 421 -0.09 1.98 -21.14
CA ASP A 421 1.14 1.62 -20.45
C ASP A 421 1.67 0.27 -20.94
N GLU A 422 0.78 -0.73 -21.06
CA GLU A 422 1.06 -2.04 -21.62
C GLU A 422 1.58 -1.93 -23.06
N ARG A 423 0.95 -1.10 -23.91
CA ARG A 423 1.38 -0.86 -25.30
C ARG A 423 2.79 -0.26 -25.37
N THR A 424 3.13 0.65 -24.45
CA THR A 424 4.40 1.39 -24.47
C THR A 424 5.62 0.46 -24.28
N MET A 425 5.42 -0.75 -23.75
CA MET A 425 6.49 -1.77 -23.62
C MET A 425 6.92 -2.44 -24.91
N PHE A 426 6.12 -2.26 -25.95
CA PHE A 426 6.29 -2.90 -27.25
C PHE A 426 6.46 -1.85 -28.36
N ALA A 427 6.81 -0.62 -27.97
CA ALA A 427 7.08 0.51 -28.85
C ALA A 427 8.48 0.48 -29.44
#